data_AF-A0A2T0ZJX4-F1
#
_entry.id   AF-A0A2T0ZJX4-F1
#
_cell.length_a   1.000
_cell.length_b   1.000
_cell.length_c   1.000
_cell.angle_alpha   90.00
_cell.angle_beta   90.00
_cell.angle_gamma   90.00
#
_symmetry.space_group_name_H-M   'P 1'
#
loop_
_entity.id
_entity.type
_entity.pdbx_description
1 polymer ?
#
loop_
_entity_poly.entity_id
_entity_poly.type
_entity_poly.pdbx_seq_one_letter_code
_entity_poly.pdbx_strand_id
1 'polypeptide(L)'
;MRACLPTLARIPRRTFLLTAFAAVVLSGCSAGNDPVSASSTSPDKAPTTSAEASTPPPTAAETPAASALTLTVNGQQTELMPTDVYCSGTPGDIQHIIGKTNNQLPLVEAEKSNFAMVKIGQGAPHKTQQPDGISYGADSVTFVNVSLGSATLDGTMACTKWES
;
A
#
# COMPACT_ATOMS: atom_id res chain seq x y z
N MET A 1 57.93 7.36 19.39
CA MET A 1 57.55 5.99 19.84
C MET A 1 56.11 6.00 20.33
N ARG A 2 55.17 5.46 19.54
CA ARG A 2 54.05 4.63 20.00
C ARG A 2 53.27 4.13 18.79
N ALA A 3 52.97 2.84 18.85
CA ALA A 3 52.79 1.95 17.73
C ALA A 3 51.32 1.80 17.30
N CYS A 4 51.16 1.32 16.06
CA CYS A 4 49.95 0.72 15.51
C CYS A 4 49.28 -0.27 16.47
N LEU A 5 47.95 -0.31 16.44
CA LEU A 5 47.14 -1.52 16.67
C LEU A 5 45.83 -1.43 15.87
N PRO A 6 45.65 -2.25 14.81
CA PRO A 6 44.34 -2.44 14.19
C PRO A 6 43.53 -3.41 15.05
N THR A 7 42.35 -2.97 15.51
CA THR A 7 41.41 -3.87 16.22
C THR A 7 40.59 -4.63 15.18
N LEU A 8 40.85 -5.93 15.11
CA LEU A 8 40.22 -6.93 14.25
C LEU A 8 38.75 -7.20 14.61
N ALA A 9 38.03 -7.56 13.56
CA ALA A 9 36.63 -7.93 13.50
C ALA A 9 36.18 -8.99 14.52
N ARG A 10 34.92 -8.88 14.96
CA ARG A 10 34.14 -10.00 15.47
C ARG A 10 32.78 -10.03 14.77
N ILE A 11 32.69 -10.88 13.75
CA ILE A 11 31.45 -11.20 13.03
C ILE A 11 30.72 -12.27 13.84
N PRO A 12 29.51 -12.01 14.37
CA PRO A 12 28.69 -13.08 14.90
C PRO A 12 28.10 -13.90 13.75
N ARG A 13 28.63 -15.12 13.56
CA ARG A 13 27.99 -16.20 12.78
C ARG A 13 26.64 -16.51 13.45
N ARG A 14 25.52 -16.16 12.80
CA ARG A 14 24.21 -16.68 13.17
C ARG A 14 23.81 -17.79 12.19
N THR A 15 23.75 -18.97 12.78
CA THR A 15 23.33 -20.27 12.28
C THR A 15 22.03 -20.19 11.48
N PHE A 16 22.10 -20.56 10.21
CA PHE A 16 20.94 -20.87 9.39
C PHE A 16 20.29 -22.17 9.91
N LEU A 17 19.09 -22.06 10.45
CA LEU A 17 18.22 -23.19 10.74
C LEU A 17 17.32 -23.41 9.50
N LEU A 18 17.64 -24.46 8.74
CA LEU A 18 16.82 -24.99 7.66
C LEU A 18 15.60 -25.69 8.27
N THR A 19 14.44 -25.05 8.22
CA THR A 19 13.16 -25.69 8.53
C THR A 19 12.44 -25.97 7.23
N ALA A 20 12.55 -27.21 6.75
CA ALA A 20 11.68 -27.76 5.73
C ALA A 20 10.32 -28.06 6.36
N PHE A 21 9.24 -27.44 5.87
CA PHE A 21 7.89 -27.83 6.20
C PHE A 21 7.08 -28.06 4.93
N ALA A 22 6.32 -29.15 5.00
CA ALA A 22 5.76 -29.91 3.91
C ALA A 22 4.56 -29.22 3.25
N ALA A 23 4.42 -29.49 1.95
CA ALA A 23 3.24 -29.20 1.16
C ALA A 23 2.04 -30.00 1.69
N VAL A 24 0.89 -29.32 1.84
CA VAL A 24 -0.42 -29.95 1.97
C VAL A 24 -1.27 -29.43 0.82
N VAL A 25 -1.66 -30.36 -0.05
CA VAL A 25 -2.59 -30.17 -1.16
C VAL A 25 -3.96 -30.59 -0.65
N LEU A 26 -4.96 -29.71 -0.71
CA LEU A 26 -6.37 -30.15 -0.70
C LEU A 26 -7.17 -29.40 -1.75
N SER A 27 -7.63 -30.20 -2.71
CA SER A 27 -8.59 -29.92 -3.76
C SER A 27 -9.97 -29.59 -3.18
N GLY A 28 -10.65 -28.60 -3.76
CA GLY A 28 -12.04 -28.29 -3.45
C GLY A 28 -12.75 -27.65 -4.64
N CYS A 29 -13.28 -28.49 -5.54
CA CYS A 29 -14.25 -28.11 -6.55
C CYS A 29 -15.68 -28.31 -5.99
N SER A 30 -16.56 -27.33 -6.13
CA SER A 30 -18.03 -27.52 -6.11
C SER A 30 -18.68 -26.32 -6.81
N ALA A 31 -19.23 -26.56 -8.00
CA ALA A 31 -20.67 -26.49 -8.33
C ALA A 31 -21.22 -25.05 -8.23
N GLY A 32 -21.53 -24.35 -9.32
CA GLY A 32 -22.34 -24.77 -10.47
C GLY A 32 -23.82 -24.55 -10.14
N ASN A 33 -24.42 -23.45 -10.62
CA ASN A 33 -25.86 -23.25 -10.84
C ASN A 33 -26.08 -22.00 -11.74
N ASP A 34 -26.45 -22.26 -13.00
CA ASP A 34 -27.08 -21.31 -13.94
C ASP A 34 -28.61 -21.18 -13.64
N PRO A 35 -29.47 -20.65 -14.53
CA PRO A 35 -29.84 -19.24 -14.70
C PRO A 35 -31.37 -19.01 -14.57
N VAL A 36 -31.83 -17.79 -14.25
CA VAL A 36 -33.26 -17.37 -14.40
C VAL A 36 -33.34 -15.86 -14.10
N SER A 37 -34.17 -15.01 -14.70
CA SER A 37 -35.23 -15.14 -15.71
C SER A 37 -35.45 -13.73 -16.28
N ALA A 38 -35.83 -13.64 -17.55
CA ALA A 38 -36.34 -12.42 -18.15
C ALA A 38 -37.71 -12.05 -17.57
N SER A 39 -37.99 -10.74 -17.45
CA SER A 39 -39.36 -10.22 -17.57
C SER A 39 -39.33 -8.74 -17.96
N SER A 40 -39.79 -8.49 -19.18
CA SER A 40 -40.14 -7.19 -19.72
C SER A 40 -41.45 -6.71 -19.11
N THR A 41 -41.54 -5.45 -18.67
CA THR A 41 -42.81 -4.70 -18.60
C THR A 41 -42.52 -3.19 -18.61
N SER A 42 -42.79 -2.53 -19.73
CA SER A 42 -43.21 -1.11 -19.81
C SER A 42 -44.75 -1.09 -19.67
N PRO A 43 -45.46 0.00 -19.24
CA PRO A 43 -45.21 1.38 -19.69
C PRO A 43 -45.64 2.54 -18.73
N ASP A 44 -45.34 3.77 -19.21
CA ASP A 44 -46.09 5.03 -19.08
C ASP A 44 -46.52 5.59 -17.70
N LYS A 45 -45.91 6.72 -17.29
CA LYS A 45 -46.63 7.92 -16.79
C LYS A 45 -45.73 9.15 -16.64
N ALA A 46 -46.00 10.20 -17.39
CA ALA A 46 -45.74 11.60 -17.00
C ALA A 46 -47.10 12.26 -16.63
N PRO A 47 -47.21 13.47 -16.05
CA PRO A 47 -46.17 14.43 -15.64
C PRO A 47 -46.40 15.02 -14.21
N THR A 48 -45.54 15.99 -13.85
CA THR A 48 -45.81 17.12 -12.93
C THR A 48 -45.57 16.91 -11.43
N THR A 49 -44.50 17.52 -10.91
CA THR A 49 -44.54 18.61 -9.90
C THR A 49 -43.12 18.92 -9.46
N SER A 50 -42.61 20.10 -9.82
CA SER A 50 -41.42 20.68 -9.20
C SER A 50 -41.71 20.97 -7.73
N ALA A 51 -41.19 20.13 -6.84
CA ALA A 51 -41.06 20.45 -5.43
C ALA A 51 -39.58 20.77 -5.17
N GLU A 52 -39.35 22.01 -4.78
CA GLU A 52 -38.09 22.58 -4.30
C GLU A 52 -37.38 21.59 -3.36
N ALA A 53 -36.39 20.89 -3.89
CA ALA A 53 -35.48 20.09 -3.08
C ALA A 53 -34.57 21.06 -2.35
N SER A 54 -34.81 21.23 -1.05
CA SER A 54 -33.84 21.85 -0.15
C SER A 54 -32.54 21.05 -0.24
N THR A 55 -31.59 21.58 -1.00
CA THR A 55 -30.25 21.03 -1.12
C THR A 55 -29.68 20.89 0.29
N PRO A 56 -29.32 19.68 0.75
CA PRO A 56 -28.58 19.55 2.00
C PRO A 56 -27.29 20.38 1.88
N PRO A 57 -26.83 21.01 2.96
CA PRO A 57 -25.56 21.75 2.93
C PRO A 57 -24.47 20.82 2.38
N PRO A 58 -23.54 21.33 1.55
CA PRO A 58 -22.45 20.51 1.05
C PRO A 58 -21.74 19.92 2.26
N THR A 59 -21.81 18.60 2.41
CA THR A 59 -20.90 17.84 3.27
C THR A 59 -19.51 18.34 2.91
N ALA A 60 -18.81 18.94 3.87
CA ALA A 60 -17.43 19.36 3.68
C ALA A 60 -16.70 18.15 3.09
N ALA A 61 -16.27 18.24 1.83
CA ALA A 61 -15.41 17.24 1.25
C ALA A 61 -14.18 17.20 2.15
N GLU A 62 -14.08 16.15 2.95
CA GLU A 62 -12.96 15.96 3.86
C GLU A 62 -11.72 15.97 2.98
N THR A 63 -10.90 17.00 3.11
CA THR A 63 -9.63 17.08 2.40
C THR A 63 -8.88 15.79 2.72
N PRO A 64 -8.52 14.97 1.71
CA PRO A 64 -7.85 13.71 1.96
C PRO A 64 -6.61 13.98 2.81
N ALA A 65 -6.44 13.19 3.87
CA ALA A 65 -5.34 13.35 4.79
C ALA A 65 -4.01 13.34 4.00
N ALA A 66 -3.14 14.32 4.28
CA ALA A 66 -1.87 14.42 3.56
C ALA A 66 -1.02 13.16 3.82
N SER A 67 -0.38 12.65 2.76
CA SER A 67 0.55 11.53 2.88
C SER A 67 1.87 11.98 3.51
N ALA A 68 2.33 11.23 4.51
CA ALA A 68 3.58 11.50 5.21
C ALA A 68 4.23 10.17 5.60
N LEU A 69 5.49 9.99 5.22
CA LEU A 69 6.26 8.79 5.49
C LEU A 69 7.63 9.16 6.06
N THR A 70 8.17 8.29 6.91
CA THR A 70 9.53 8.37 7.42
C THR A 70 10.28 7.11 7.03
N LEU A 71 11.37 7.28 6.29
CA LEU A 71 12.31 6.21 5.98
C LEU A 71 13.50 6.31 6.91
N THR A 72 13.78 5.25 7.66
CA THR A 72 14.97 5.15 8.50
C THR A 72 16.01 4.24 7.85
N VAL A 73 17.22 4.75 7.61
CA VAL A 73 18.35 3.98 7.07
C VAL A 73 19.56 4.17 7.98
N ASN A 74 20.11 3.10 8.55
CA ASN A 74 21.25 3.17 9.48
C ASN A 74 21.04 4.17 10.64
N GLY A 75 19.81 4.32 11.13
CA GLY A 75 19.44 5.27 12.19
C GLY A 75 19.28 6.73 11.74
N GLN A 76 19.47 7.04 10.45
CA GLN A 76 19.16 8.34 9.86
C GLN A 76 17.72 8.33 9.36
N GLN A 77 16.94 9.34 9.70
CA GLN A 77 15.56 9.50 9.26
C GLN A 77 15.47 10.47 8.08
N THR A 78 14.68 10.10 7.08
CA THR A 78 14.34 10.92 5.93
C THR A 78 12.82 10.98 5.80
N GLU A 79 12.27 12.18 5.80
CA GLU A 79 10.84 12.40 5.56
C GLU A 79 10.54 12.36 4.06
N LEU A 80 9.47 11.66 3.70
CA LEU A 80 8.97 11.56 2.33
C LEU A 80 7.52 12.06 2.32
N MET A 81 7.21 12.98 1.41
CA MET A 81 5.88 13.55 1.26
C MET A 81 5.36 13.29 -0.17
N PRO A 82 4.85 12.09 -0.46
CA PRO A 82 4.19 11.82 -1.73
C PRO A 82 2.97 12.73 -1.91
N THR A 83 2.90 13.40 -3.06
CA THR A 83 1.76 14.26 -3.44
C THR A 83 0.80 13.55 -4.38
N ASP A 84 1.32 12.62 -5.17
CA ASP A 84 0.58 11.81 -6.13
C ASP A 84 0.61 10.36 -5.67
N VAL A 85 -0.53 9.85 -5.20
CA VAL A 85 -0.68 8.50 -4.69
C VAL A 85 -1.74 7.79 -5.52
N TYR A 86 -1.30 6.80 -6.28
CA TYR A 86 -2.10 6.00 -7.19
C TYR A 86 -2.44 4.68 -6.51
N CYS A 87 -3.72 4.39 -6.36
CA CYS A 87 -4.22 3.15 -5.79
C CYS A 87 -4.93 2.33 -6.86
N SER A 88 -4.75 1.02 -6.83
CA SER A 88 -5.43 0.07 -7.72
C SER A 88 -6.21 -0.96 -6.91
N GLY A 89 -7.23 -1.54 -7.54
CA GLY A 89 -8.24 -2.39 -6.86
C GLY A 89 -9.57 -1.65 -6.73
N THR A 90 -10.29 -1.92 -5.63
CA THR A 90 -11.52 -1.17 -5.30
C THR A 90 -11.34 -0.43 -3.97
N PRO A 91 -11.98 0.73 -3.75
CA PRO A 91 -11.99 1.36 -2.44
C PRO A 91 -12.45 0.37 -1.35
N GLY A 92 -11.66 0.22 -0.28
CA GLY A 92 -11.87 -0.84 0.72
C GLY A 92 -11.00 -2.09 0.52
N ASP A 93 -10.49 -2.31 -0.69
CA ASP A 93 -9.65 -3.44 -1.07
C ASP A 93 -8.53 -2.97 -2.01
N ILE A 94 -7.67 -2.09 -1.50
CA ILE A 94 -6.48 -1.63 -2.23
C ILE A 94 -5.54 -2.83 -2.44
N GLN A 95 -5.21 -3.11 -3.68
CA GLN A 95 -4.33 -4.22 -4.07
C GLN A 95 -2.89 -3.75 -4.23
N HIS A 96 -2.71 -2.55 -4.78
CA HIS A 96 -1.40 -1.96 -5.02
C HIS A 96 -1.47 -0.43 -4.92
N ILE A 97 -0.45 0.16 -4.30
CA ILE A 97 -0.31 1.60 -4.08
C ILE A 97 1.06 2.09 -4.53
N ILE A 98 1.08 3.23 -5.23
CA ILE A 98 2.30 3.91 -5.67
C ILE A 98 2.24 5.38 -5.24
N GLY A 99 3.18 5.80 -4.38
CA GLY A 99 3.39 7.19 -3.99
C GLY A 99 4.56 7.84 -4.74
N LYS A 100 4.34 9.03 -5.29
CA LYS A 100 5.35 9.87 -5.97
C LYS A 100 5.21 11.33 -5.52
N THR A 101 6.27 12.11 -5.73
CA THR A 101 6.23 13.57 -5.56
C THR A 101 6.49 14.22 -6.92
N ASN A 102 5.51 14.92 -7.47
CA ASN A 102 5.60 15.60 -8.78
C ASN A 102 6.09 14.68 -9.92
N ASN A 103 5.60 13.43 -9.97
CA ASN A 103 6.04 12.38 -10.91
C ASN A 103 7.56 12.07 -10.88
N GLN A 104 8.25 12.42 -9.80
CA GLN A 104 9.67 12.12 -9.56
C GLN A 104 9.85 11.30 -8.28
N LEU A 105 11.11 10.98 -7.99
CA LEU A 105 11.48 10.40 -6.69
C LEU A 105 11.22 11.41 -5.56
N PRO A 106 10.86 10.97 -4.35
CA PRO A 106 10.84 9.57 -3.90
C PRO A 106 9.69 8.75 -4.49
N LEU A 107 9.99 7.50 -4.84
CA LEU A 107 9.02 6.49 -5.25
C LEU A 107 8.80 5.52 -4.10
N VAL A 108 7.56 5.36 -3.68
CA VAL A 108 7.13 4.39 -2.68
C VAL A 108 6.10 3.48 -3.33
N GLU A 109 6.24 2.18 -3.14
CA GLU A 109 5.37 1.19 -3.78
C GLU A 109 5.09 0.06 -2.81
N ALA A 110 3.84 -0.43 -2.78
CA ALA A 110 3.48 -1.59 -1.97
C ALA A 110 2.32 -2.38 -2.59
N GLU A 111 2.50 -3.69 -2.68
CA GLU A 111 1.54 -4.67 -3.21
C GLU A 111 1.21 -5.71 -2.13
N LYS A 112 0.14 -5.46 -1.37
CA LYS A 112 -0.30 -6.27 -0.22
C LYS A 112 0.86 -6.94 0.54
N SER A 113 0.86 -8.27 0.57
CA SER A 113 1.85 -9.11 1.24
C SER A 113 2.97 -9.56 0.30
N ASN A 114 3.01 -9.07 -0.93
CA ASN A 114 3.89 -9.58 -2.00
C ASN A 114 5.11 -8.70 -2.23
N PHE A 115 5.01 -7.40 -1.99
CA PHE A 115 6.09 -6.49 -2.32
C PHE A 115 5.95 -5.15 -1.61
N ALA A 116 7.09 -4.57 -1.21
CA ALA A 116 7.16 -3.15 -0.91
C ALA A 116 8.55 -2.61 -1.26
N MET A 117 8.62 -1.37 -1.72
CA MET A 117 9.88 -0.67 -1.94
C MET A 117 9.81 0.84 -1.71
N VAL A 118 10.99 1.41 -1.47
CA VAL A 118 11.22 2.86 -1.45
C VAL A 118 12.51 3.19 -2.21
N LYS A 119 12.43 4.19 -3.10
CA LYS A 119 13.55 4.75 -3.85
C LYS A 119 13.59 6.26 -3.67
N ILE A 120 14.64 6.78 -3.04
CA ILE A 120 14.80 8.22 -2.73
C ILE A 120 15.75 8.97 -3.67
N GLY A 121 16.47 8.25 -4.54
CA GLY A 121 17.47 8.85 -5.45
C GLY A 121 17.97 7.88 -6.51
N GLN A 122 19.16 8.13 -7.05
CA GLN A 122 19.73 7.31 -8.13
C GLN A 122 20.23 5.93 -7.68
N GLY A 123 20.37 5.69 -6.38
CA GLY A 123 20.75 4.40 -5.83
C GLY A 123 19.73 3.29 -6.06
N ALA A 124 20.10 2.07 -5.63
CA ALA A 124 19.20 0.93 -5.61
C ALA A 124 18.02 1.18 -4.66
N PRO A 125 16.81 0.68 -4.96
CA PRO A 125 15.68 0.77 -4.05
C PRO A 125 15.89 -0.11 -2.81
N HIS A 126 15.37 0.35 -1.68
CA HIS A 126 15.15 -0.48 -0.50
C HIS A 126 13.87 -1.28 -0.72
N LYS A 127 13.90 -2.60 -0.58
CA LYS A 127 12.75 -3.45 -0.93
C LYS A 127 12.66 -4.73 -0.13
N THR A 128 11.47 -5.31 -0.10
CA THR A 128 11.17 -6.65 0.43
C THR A 128 10.13 -7.33 -0.46
N GLN A 129 10.14 -8.67 -0.49
CA GLN A 129 9.14 -9.49 -1.21
C GLN A 129 8.04 -10.03 -0.28
N GLN A 130 8.17 -9.79 1.02
CA GLN A 130 7.19 -10.22 2.01
C GLN A 130 7.13 -9.14 3.07
N PRO A 131 6.52 -7.98 2.75
CA PRO A 131 6.39 -6.91 3.71
C PRO A 131 5.45 -7.33 4.84
N ASP A 132 5.88 -7.08 6.07
CA ASP A 132 5.05 -7.13 7.26
C ASP A 132 4.81 -5.70 7.76
N GLY A 133 3.72 -5.49 8.50
CA GLY A 133 3.40 -4.19 9.10
C GLY A 133 2.74 -3.18 8.16
N ILE A 134 2.17 -3.63 7.03
CA ILE A 134 1.37 -2.79 6.14
C ILE A 134 -0.11 -3.07 6.37
N SER A 135 -0.90 -2.02 6.59
CA SER A 135 -2.36 -2.08 6.71
C SER A 135 -3.01 -1.32 5.56
N TYR A 136 -3.87 -2.00 4.81
CA TYR A 136 -4.62 -1.42 3.70
C TYR A 136 -6.02 -1.05 4.18
N GLY A 137 -6.34 0.25 4.12
CA GLY A 137 -7.63 0.82 4.47
C GLY A 137 -8.52 1.05 3.25
N ALA A 138 -9.56 1.86 3.42
CA ALA A 138 -10.50 2.17 2.36
C ALA A 138 -9.92 3.09 1.28
N ASP A 139 -9.15 4.09 1.72
CA ASP A 139 -8.61 5.19 0.92
C ASP A 139 -7.14 5.48 1.24
N SER A 140 -6.50 4.63 2.03
CA SER A 140 -5.16 4.87 2.57
C SER A 140 -4.45 3.57 2.91
N VAL A 141 -3.13 3.64 3.00
CA VAL A 141 -2.25 2.54 3.41
C VAL A 141 -1.31 3.04 4.49
N THR A 142 -1.29 2.35 5.62
CA THR A 142 -0.44 2.67 6.77
C THR A 142 0.70 1.67 6.86
N PHE A 143 1.91 2.19 7.10
CA PHE A 143 3.16 1.45 7.26
C PHE A 143 3.60 1.59 8.72
N VAL A 144 3.82 0.47 9.39
CA VAL A 144 4.30 0.42 10.78
C VAL A 144 5.51 -0.50 10.85
N ASN A 145 6.68 0.09 11.04
CA ASN A 145 7.98 -0.61 11.15
C ASN A 145 8.24 -1.59 9.99
N VAL A 146 7.89 -1.20 8.77
CA VAL A 146 8.00 -2.07 7.60
C VAL A 146 9.47 -2.22 7.20
N SER A 147 10.01 -3.44 7.26
CA SER A 147 11.41 -3.71 6.91
C SER A 147 11.61 -3.82 5.40
N LEU A 148 12.44 -2.95 4.84
CA LEU A 148 12.79 -2.88 3.42
C LEU A 148 14.28 -3.19 3.21
N GLY A 149 14.71 -4.36 3.68
CA GLY A 149 16.12 -4.75 3.69
C GLY A 149 16.88 -4.04 4.82
N SER A 150 17.70 -3.04 4.50
CA SER A 150 18.46 -2.26 5.49
C SER A 150 17.73 -1.00 5.98
N ALA A 151 16.51 -0.77 5.51
CA ALA A 151 15.69 0.39 5.86
C ALA A 151 14.42 -0.04 6.58
N THR A 152 13.83 0.90 7.35
CA THR A 152 12.50 0.76 7.95
C THR A 152 11.61 1.90 7.49
N LEU A 153 10.36 1.62 7.14
CA LEU A 153 9.38 2.60 6.68
C LEU A 153 8.20 2.68 7.64
N ASP A 154 7.83 3.91 7.97
CA ASP A 154 6.69 4.24 8.82
C ASP A 154 5.87 5.37 8.18
N GLY A 155 4.58 5.42 8.49
CA GLY A 155 3.69 6.54 8.14
C GLY A 155 2.46 6.10 7.36
N THR A 156 1.84 7.01 6.62
CA THR A 156 0.60 6.73 5.88
C THR A 156 0.64 7.40 4.51
N MET A 157 0.14 6.68 3.50
CA MET A 157 -0.18 7.22 2.18
C MET A 157 -1.68 7.20 1.96
N ALA A 158 -2.27 8.35 1.65
CA ALA A 158 -3.67 8.47 1.25
C ALA A 158 -3.78 8.50 -0.27
N CYS A 159 -4.69 7.70 -0.84
CA CYS A 159 -4.96 7.63 -2.26
C CYS A 159 -5.44 8.99 -2.77
N THR A 160 -4.76 9.54 -3.78
CA THR A 160 -5.22 10.76 -4.47
C THR A 160 -5.84 10.46 -5.83
N LYS A 161 -5.52 9.30 -6.41
CA LYS A 161 -6.03 8.82 -7.69
C LYS A 161 -6.26 7.31 -7.64
N TRP A 162 -7.27 6.84 -8.37
CA TRP A 162 -7.54 5.42 -8.56
C TRP A 162 -7.24 4.99 -10.00
N GLU A 163 -6.50 3.90 -10.15
CA GLU A 163 -6.32 3.22 -11.42
C GLU A 163 -7.49 2.26 -11.63
N SER A 164 -8.27 2.53 -12.67
CA SER A 164 -9.45 1.77 -13.11
C SER A 164 -9.11 0.75 -14.19
#